data_AF-A0A2V1K388-F1
#
_entry.id   AF-A0A2V1K388-F1
#
_cell.length_a   1.000
_cell.length_b   1.000
_cell.length_c   1.000
_cell.angle_alpha   90.00
_cell.angle_beta   90.00
_cell.angle_gamma   90.00
#
_symmetry.space_group_name_H-M   'P 1'
#
loop_
_entity.id
_entity.type
_entity.pdbx_description
1 polymer ?
#
loop_
_entity_poly.entity_id
_entity_poly.type
_entity_poly.pdbx_seq_one_letter_code
_entity_poly.pdbx_strand_id
1 'polypeptide(L)'
;MKESAPENYCVALQPICDGALRHVADELLYRAGVNARYAQVDDDMMVTARVCNAAFYETGIEKLVGRRKLFFNAPREWLLRPELLPPDSSQVVVEVLESVTGEPAVIEALRRIRRLGYEVALDDFVLTPATRPLLEVASVVKVDMLQPLRLDDILLYRNRGIRLLAEKVEDMETFERCRALGFELFQGYFYARPEVQTSTARDRTGNRQAQLRILAELQREAADYHKLESLIIQDPQLAFMLLRYTNSAMFYRFSKAVTILQAINMLGLHRVRTVVLTLMLANNGPASRLLLPQVLTRAAMCERLAEKMGGVPPEVAFMAGMISMMDVILGLSLADILEALPLGQDVNDALLHRSQCLGQVLDMVEAFEQAQTAGLDPEMVARLNRTWMSSRVWATEILSAVGA
;
A
#
# COMPACT_ATOMS: atom_id res chain seq x y z
N MET A 1 22.73 -24.05 15.80
CA MET A 1 22.12 -23.07 14.88
C MET A 1 21.46 -23.85 13.76
N LYS A 2 20.13 -23.92 13.71
CA LYS A 2 19.43 -24.50 12.55
C LYS A 2 19.31 -23.38 11.51
N GLU A 3 19.92 -23.57 10.35
CA GLU A 3 19.69 -22.72 9.18
C GLU A 3 18.19 -22.73 8.86
N SER A 4 17.58 -21.54 8.87
CA SER A 4 16.20 -21.34 8.43
C SER A 4 16.12 -21.62 6.94
N ALA A 5 15.24 -22.55 6.53
CA ALA A 5 15.02 -22.87 5.12
C ALA A 5 14.67 -21.60 4.31
N PRO A 6 15.24 -21.44 3.10
CA PRO A 6 15.15 -20.21 2.31
C PRO A 6 13.71 -19.72 2.15
N GLU A 7 13.51 -18.40 2.27
CA GLU A 7 12.20 -17.75 2.13
C GLU A 7 11.89 -17.52 0.64
N ASN A 8 11.29 -18.50 -0.03
CA ASN A 8 10.86 -18.39 -1.42
C ASN A 8 9.44 -17.81 -1.54
N TYR A 9 9.14 -16.73 -0.82
CA TYR A 9 7.84 -16.05 -0.98
C TYR A 9 8.03 -14.55 -0.96
N CYS A 10 7.14 -13.80 -1.62
CA CYS A 10 7.10 -12.34 -1.56
C CYS A 10 5.83 -11.91 -0.82
N VAL A 11 5.91 -10.90 0.06
CA VAL A 11 4.73 -10.32 0.73
C VAL A 11 4.49 -8.91 0.25
N ALA A 12 3.24 -8.61 -0.10
CA ALA A 12 2.78 -7.27 -0.46
C ALA A 12 1.40 -7.00 0.16
N LEU A 13 1.02 -5.72 0.20
CA LEU A 13 -0.33 -5.29 0.54
C LEU A 13 -0.94 -4.55 -0.63
N GLN A 14 -2.15 -4.94 -0.99
CA GLN A 14 -2.93 -4.21 -1.98
C GLN A 14 -4.04 -3.42 -1.29
N PRO A 15 -4.12 -2.10 -1.48
CA PRO A 15 -5.11 -1.30 -0.78
C PRO A 15 -6.52 -1.55 -1.35
N ILE A 16 -7.48 -1.59 -0.44
CA ILE A 16 -8.92 -1.64 -0.73
C ILE A 16 -9.55 -0.37 -0.16
N CYS A 17 -10.28 0.34 -1.02
CA CYS A 17 -10.96 1.58 -0.64
C CYS A 17 -12.49 1.45 -0.73
N ASP A 18 -13.19 2.37 -0.07
CA ASP A 18 -14.65 2.47 -0.16
C ASP A 18 -15.11 3.40 -1.30
N GLY A 19 -16.43 3.52 -1.49
CA GLY A 19 -17.02 4.42 -2.51
C GLY A 19 -16.72 5.91 -2.33
N ALA A 20 -16.08 6.32 -1.23
CA ALA A 20 -15.58 7.66 -0.98
C ALA A 20 -14.04 7.76 -1.11
N LEU A 21 -13.39 6.73 -1.69
CA LEU A 21 -11.94 6.61 -1.87
C LEU A 21 -11.15 6.64 -0.55
N ARG A 22 -11.77 6.23 0.57
CA ARG A 22 -11.05 6.11 1.85
C ARG A 22 -10.39 4.74 1.93
N HIS A 23 -9.15 4.69 2.41
CA HIS A 23 -8.44 3.42 2.65
C HIS A 23 -9.09 2.69 3.82
N VAL A 24 -9.81 1.60 3.57
CA VAL A 24 -10.59 0.89 4.60
C VAL A 24 -10.05 -0.50 4.90
N ALA A 25 -9.34 -1.11 3.96
CA ALA A 25 -8.75 -2.41 4.12
C ALA A 25 -7.49 -2.57 3.26
N ASP A 26 -6.72 -3.61 3.54
CA ASP A 26 -5.61 -4.06 2.69
C ASP A 26 -5.79 -5.57 2.43
N GLU A 27 -5.44 -6.05 1.25
CA GLU A 27 -5.30 -7.48 0.94
C GLU A 27 -3.85 -7.91 1.11
N LEU A 28 -3.64 -9.01 1.84
CA LEU A 28 -2.32 -9.60 2.01
C LEU A 28 -2.01 -10.52 0.84
N LEU A 29 -1.16 -10.04 -0.06
CA LEU A 29 -0.69 -10.80 -1.21
C LEU A 29 0.57 -11.55 -0.86
N TYR A 30 0.61 -12.83 -1.22
CA TYR A 30 1.84 -13.60 -1.21
C TYR A 30 1.85 -14.67 -2.29
N ARG A 31 3.01 -14.84 -2.92
CA ARG A 31 3.24 -15.87 -3.94
C ARG A 31 4.42 -16.74 -3.56
N ALA A 32 4.26 -18.05 -3.67
CA ALA A 32 5.37 -19.00 -3.63
C ALA A 32 6.24 -18.84 -4.90
N GLY A 33 7.56 -18.91 -4.76
CA GLY A 33 8.49 -18.83 -5.88
C GLY A 33 8.27 -19.97 -6.89
N VAL A 34 8.33 -19.64 -8.18
CA VAL A 34 7.86 -20.44 -9.34
C VAL A 34 8.59 -21.79 -9.56
N ASN A 35 9.54 -22.20 -8.71
CA ASN A 35 10.35 -23.40 -8.91
C ASN A 35 9.81 -24.70 -8.26
N ALA A 36 8.64 -24.71 -7.63
CA ALA A 36 8.06 -25.92 -7.01
C ALA A 36 7.06 -26.64 -7.93
N ARG A 37 7.47 -27.07 -9.13
CA ARG A 37 6.59 -27.76 -10.11
C ARG A 37 6.14 -29.18 -9.72
N TYR A 38 6.50 -29.70 -8.54
CA TYR A 38 6.16 -31.08 -8.12
C TYR A 38 5.70 -31.24 -6.66
N ALA A 39 5.38 -30.17 -5.92
CA ALA A 39 4.95 -30.25 -4.51
C ALA A 39 3.96 -29.15 -4.06
N GLN A 40 2.96 -28.82 -4.89
CA GLN A 40 2.15 -27.59 -4.75
C GLN A 40 1.38 -27.44 -3.42
N VAL A 41 0.79 -28.50 -2.85
CA VAL A 41 -0.13 -28.34 -1.70
C VAL A 41 0.62 -28.08 -0.38
N ASP A 42 1.72 -28.79 -0.11
CA ASP A 42 2.49 -28.60 1.12
C ASP A 42 3.27 -27.28 1.14
N ASP A 43 3.72 -26.81 -0.03
CA ASP A 43 4.44 -25.55 -0.16
C ASP A 43 3.50 -24.35 0.06
N ASP A 44 2.31 -24.36 -0.53
CA ASP A 44 1.30 -23.30 -0.36
C ASP A 44 0.83 -23.18 1.11
N MET A 45 0.68 -24.31 1.80
CA MET A 45 0.37 -24.33 3.23
C MET A 45 1.51 -23.75 4.09
N MET A 46 2.77 -24.12 3.80
CA MET A 46 3.91 -23.56 4.51
C MET A 46 4.08 -22.07 4.25
N VAL A 47 3.87 -21.61 3.02
CA VAL A 47 3.94 -20.18 2.67
C VAL A 47 2.85 -19.42 3.43
N THR A 48 1.61 -19.90 3.42
CA THR A 48 0.50 -19.31 4.19
C THR A 48 0.85 -19.24 5.69
N ALA A 49 1.44 -20.30 6.25
CA ALA A 49 1.87 -20.33 7.65
C ALA A 49 2.97 -19.31 7.96
N ARG A 50 3.97 -19.17 7.10
CA ARG A 50 5.08 -18.23 7.26
C ARG A 50 4.60 -16.78 7.18
N VAL A 51 3.75 -16.49 6.20
CA VAL A 51 3.15 -15.16 6.03
C VAL A 51 2.29 -14.82 7.24
N CYS A 52 1.48 -15.77 7.71
CA CYS A 52 0.70 -15.61 8.94
C CYS A 52 1.62 -15.31 10.15
N ASN A 53 2.70 -16.06 10.32
CA ASN A 53 3.66 -15.82 11.40
C ASN A 53 4.28 -14.41 11.33
N ALA A 54 4.78 -14.02 10.16
CA ALA A 54 5.44 -12.75 9.95
C ALA A 54 4.49 -11.54 10.15
N ALA A 55 3.29 -11.60 9.58
CA ALA A 55 2.33 -10.50 9.62
C ALA A 55 1.67 -10.35 10.99
N PHE A 56 1.26 -11.44 11.62
CA PHE A 56 0.42 -11.40 12.82
C PHE A 56 1.18 -11.58 14.13
N TYR A 57 2.16 -12.49 14.17
CA TYR A 57 2.85 -12.85 15.42
C TYR A 57 4.15 -12.08 15.61
N GLU A 58 4.94 -11.88 14.55
CA GLU A 58 6.19 -11.13 14.62
C GLU A 58 5.96 -9.61 14.52
N THR A 59 5.17 -9.18 13.52
CA THR A 59 4.92 -7.75 13.27
C THR A 59 3.76 -7.22 14.10
N GLY A 60 2.64 -7.95 14.09
CA GLY A 60 1.36 -7.51 14.65
C GLY A 60 0.53 -6.72 13.63
N ILE A 61 -0.73 -7.12 13.47
CA ILE A 61 -1.63 -6.56 12.45
C ILE A 61 -1.80 -5.04 12.55
N GLU A 62 -1.90 -4.48 13.77
CA GLU A 62 -2.06 -3.04 13.96
C GLU A 62 -0.85 -2.24 13.46
N LYS A 63 0.36 -2.77 13.56
CA LYS A 63 1.55 -2.10 13.01
C LYS A 63 1.60 -2.19 11.49
N LEU A 64 1.02 -3.24 10.92
CA LEU A 64 1.02 -3.49 9.49
C LEU A 64 -0.04 -2.65 8.76
N VAL A 65 -1.29 -2.66 9.25
CA VAL A 65 -2.44 -2.01 8.60
C VAL A 65 -3.21 -1.04 9.49
N GLY A 66 -2.71 -0.72 10.68
CA GLY A 66 -3.43 0.13 11.62
C GLY A 66 -4.72 -0.54 12.09
N ARG A 67 -5.81 0.25 12.14
CA ARG A 67 -7.14 -0.23 12.53
C ARG A 67 -7.99 -0.74 11.36
N ARG A 68 -7.42 -0.80 10.15
CA ARG A 68 -8.11 -1.26 8.94
C ARG A 68 -8.30 -2.77 8.97
N LYS A 69 -9.14 -3.27 8.05
CA LYS A 69 -9.31 -4.71 7.83
C LYS A 69 -8.12 -5.25 7.02
N LEU A 70 -7.78 -6.52 7.25
CA LEU A 70 -6.80 -7.25 6.45
C LEU A 70 -7.47 -8.47 5.83
N PHE A 71 -7.52 -8.51 4.51
CA PHE A 71 -8.01 -9.67 3.76
C PHE A 71 -6.87 -10.70 3.69
N PHE A 72 -7.18 -11.92 4.12
CA PHE A 72 -6.23 -13.01 4.27
C PHE A 72 -6.70 -14.23 3.48
N ASN A 73 -5.92 -14.58 2.46
CA ASN A 73 -6.08 -15.78 1.66
C ASN A 73 -6.01 -17.05 2.51
N ALA A 74 -7.10 -17.82 2.57
CA ALA A 74 -7.19 -19.05 3.34
C ALA A 74 -7.44 -20.26 2.43
N PRO A 75 -6.41 -21.11 2.22
CA PRO A 75 -6.58 -22.39 1.53
C PRO A 75 -7.62 -23.28 2.21
N ARG A 76 -8.19 -24.23 1.46
CA ARG A 76 -9.24 -25.14 1.95
C ARG A 76 -8.87 -25.81 3.28
N GLU A 77 -7.62 -26.24 3.42
CA GLU A 77 -7.07 -26.93 4.59
C GLU A 77 -7.05 -26.06 5.85
N TRP A 78 -6.96 -24.74 5.68
CA TRP A 78 -7.03 -23.74 6.75
C TRP A 78 -8.49 -23.44 7.11
N LEU A 79 -9.38 -23.36 6.12
CA LEU A 79 -10.81 -23.22 6.37
C LEU A 79 -11.34 -24.36 7.26
N LEU A 80 -10.93 -25.60 6.97
CA LEU A 80 -11.33 -26.79 7.73
C LEU A 80 -10.72 -26.86 9.15
N ARG A 81 -9.68 -26.06 9.44
CA ARG A 81 -9.00 -25.98 10.74
C ARG A 81 -8.92 -24.53 11.20
N PRO A 82 -10.05 -23.92 11.66
CA PRO A 82 -10.10 -22.51 12.04
C PRO A 82 -9.08 -22.09 13.10
N GLU A 83 -8.55 -23.03 13.89
CA GLU A 83 -7.44 -22.82 14.82
C GLU A 83 -6.12 -22.39 14.16
N LEU A 84 -5.97 -22.58 12.84
CA LEU A 84 -4.82 -22.10 12.07
C LEU A 84 -5.00 -20.64 11.60
N LEU A 85 -6.23 -20.13 11.58
CA LEU A 85 -6.49 -18.77 11.08
C LEU A 85 -5.77 -17.72 11.93
N PRO A 86 -5.38 -16.60 11.31
CA PRO A 86 -4.75 -15.52 12.06
C PRO A 86 -5.63 -15.00 13.21
N PRO A 87 -5.02 -14.51 14.30
CA PRO A 87 -5.76 -13.89 15.41
C PRO A 87 -6.50 -12.62 14.96
N ASP A 88 -7.25 -12.00 15.86
CA ASP A 88 -7.99 -10.74 15.63
C ASP A 88 -9.11 -10.83 14.59
N SER A 89 -10.11 -11.69 14.87
CA SER A 89 -11.28 -11.88 14.01
C SER A 89 -12.07 -10.60 13.69
N SER A 90 -11.91 -9.54 14.48
CA SER A 90 -12.49 -8.23 14.19
C SER A 90 -11.78 -7.47 13.07
N GLN A 91 -10.50 -7.71 12.81
CA GLN A 91 -9.72 -7.06 11.75
C GLN A 91 -9.51 -7.97 10.53
N VAL A 92 -9.52 -9.29 10.71
CA VAL A 92 -9.25 -10.24 9.64
C VAL A 92 -10.52 -10.60 8.85
N VAL A 93 -10.45 -10.47 7.53
CA VAL A 93 -11.43 -11.01 6.58
C VAL A 93 -10.82 -12.24 5.93
N VAL A 94 -11.49 -13.39 6.08
CA VAL A 94 -11.01 -14.66 5.54
C VAL A 94 -11.43 -14.78 4.07
N GLU A 95 -10.46 -14.79 3.17
CA GLU A 95 -10.70 -14.97 1.73
C GLU A 95 -10.71 -16.45 1.36
N VAL A 96 -11.82 -16.87 0.79
CA VAL A 96 -12.01 -18.20 0.21
C VAL A 96 -11.57 -18.14 -1.24
N LEU A 97 -10.49 -18.87 -1.56
CA LEU A 97 -9.91 -18.92 -2.90
C LEU A 97 -10.90 -19.46 -3.94
N GLU A 98 -10.77 -19.02 -5.19
CA GLU A 98 -11.62 -19.41 -6.32
C GLU A 98 -11.72 -20.94 -6.55
N SER A 99 -10.71 -21.70 -6.13
CA SER A 99 -10.64 -23.15 -6.26
C SER A 99 -11.53 -23.91 -5.27
N VAL A 100 -12.03 -23.22 -4.22
CA VAL A 100 -12.83 -23.83 -3.17
C VAL A 100 -14.31 -23.85 -3.56
N THR A 101 -14.95 -25.03 -3.42
CA THR A 101 -16.38 -25.20 -3.69
C THR A 101 -17.20 -25.32 -2.40
N GLY A 102 -18.53 -25.14 -2.51
CA GLY A 102 -19.49 -25.18 -1.41
C GLY A 102 -19.82 -26.58 -0.89
N GLU A 103 -18.81 -27.43 -0.72
CA GLU A 103 -18.97 -28.76 -0.10
C GLU A 103 -19.53 -28.64 1.33
N PRO A 104 -20.34 -29.61 1.81
CA PRO A 104 -20.94 -29.54 3.13
C PRO A 104 -19.93 -29.29 4.28
N ALA A 105 -18.75 -29.91 4.20
CA ALA A 105 -17.69 -29.74 5.19
C ALA A 105 -17.11 -28.31 5.18
N VAL A 106 -16.91 -27.72 4.00
CA VAL A 106 -16.43 -26.34 3.84
C VAL A 106 -17.46 -25.35 4.37
N ILE A 107 -18.74 -25.54 4.04
CA ILE A 107 -19.81 -24.66 4.52
C ILE A 107 -19.92 -24.69 6.04
N GLU A 108 -19.86 -25.87 6.67
CA GLU A 108 -19.89 -25.96 8.13
C GLU A 108 -18.67 -25.29 8.76
N ALA A 109 -17.49 -25.47 8.17
CA ALA A 109 -16.28 -24.80 8.62
C ALA A 109 -16.39 -23.27 8.52
N LEU A 110 -16.89 -22.74 7.40
CA LEU A 110 -17.13 -21.31 7.20
C LEU A 110 -18.19 -20.75 8.17
N ARG A 111 -19.24 -21.52 8.49
CA ARG A 111 -20.20 -21.15 9.55
C ARG A 111 -19.53 -21.07 10.92
N ARG A 112 -18.60 -21.98 11.23
CA ARG A 112 -17.79 -21.90 12.46
C ARG A 112 -16.88 -20.67 12.45
N ILE A 113 -16.22 -20.37 11.34
CA ILE A 113 -15.38 -19.17 11.15
C ILE A 113 -16.20 -17.90 11.39
N ARG A 114 -17.39 -17.78 10.80
CA ARG A 114 -18.33 -16.67 11.05
C ARG A 114 -18.71 -16.54 12.53
N ARG A 115 -18.96 -17.66 13.22
CA ARG A 115 -19.25 -17.67 14.67
C ARG A 115 -18.08 -17.21 15.53
N LEU A 116 -16.84 -17.35 15.06
CA LEU A 116 -15.64 -16.82 15.72
C LEU A 116 -15.45 -15.30 15.49
N GLY A 117 -16.33 -14.66 14.70
CA GLY A 117 -16.35 -13.22 14.47
C GLY A 117 -15.73 -12.77 13.16
N TYR A 118 -15.13 -13.68 12.38
CA TYR A 118 -14.53 -13.33 11.10
C TYR A 118 -15.58 -12.95 10.05
N GLU A 119 -15.24 -12.02 9.18
CA GLU A 119 -15.90 -11.85 7.89
C GLU A 119 -15.32 -12.85 6.88
N VAL A 120 -16.16 -13.26 5.93
CA VAL A 120 -15.75 -14.19 4.85
C VAL A 120 -15.91 -13.48 3.52
N ALA A 121 -14.84 -13.45 2.73
CA ALA A 121 -14.82 -12.94 1.37
C ALA A 121 -14.69 -14.10 0.39
N LEU A 122 -15.38 -14.04 -0.75
CA LEU A 122 -15.20 -14.99 -1.85
C LEU A 122 -14.36 -14.32 -2.93
N ASP A 123 -13.20 -14.90 -3.21
CA ASP A 123 -12.20 -14.40 -4.16
C ASP A 123 -12.51 -14.86 -5.59
N ASP A 124 -12.33 -13.98 -6.58
CA ASP A 124 -12.62 -14.22 -8.01
C ASP A 124 -13.91 -15.05 -8.25
N PHE A 125 -15.00 -14.70 -7.56
CA PHE A 125 -16.14 -15.61 -7.41
C PHE A 125 -16.98 -15.75 -8.68
N VAL A 126 -17.11 -16.99 -9.16
CA VAL A 126 -18.02 -17.36 -10.26
C VAL A 126 -19.21 -18.14 -9.73
N LEU A 127 -20.43 -17.70 -10.04
CA LEU A 127 -21.65 -18.38 -9.62
C LEU A 127 -21.91 -19.66 -10.44
N THR A 128 -21.81 -20.80 -9.76
CA THR A 128 -22.11 -22.13 -10.30
C THR A 128 -22.96 -22.92 -9.29
N PRO A 129 -23.52 -24.09 -9.66
CA PRO A 129 -24.18 -24.95 -8.69
C PRO A 129 -23.26 -25.38 -7.53
N ALA A 130 -21.97 -25.56 -7.79
CA ALA A 130 -20.99 -25.97 -6.79
C ALA A 130 -20.59 -24.83 -5.83
N THR A 131 -20.58 -23.58 -6.30
CA THR A 131 -20.14 -22.42 -5.51
C THR A 131 -21.31 -21.66 -4.87
N ARG A 132 -22.54 -21.82 -5.38
CA ARG A 132 -23.77 -21.20 -4.83
C ARG A 132 -23.94 -21.35 -3.31
N PRO A 133 -23.63 -22.49 -2.67
CA PRO A 133 -23.74 -22.62 -1.21
C PRO A 133 -22.85 -21.64 -0.42
N LEU A 134 -21.72 -21.21 -0.99
CA LEU A 134 -20.81 -20.25 -0.34
C LEU A 134 -21.47 -18.88 -0.09
N LEU A 135 -22.48 -18.52 -0.91
CA LEU A 135 -23.28 -17.30 -0.73
C LEU A 135 -24.13 -17.31 0.55
N GLU A 136 -24.24 -18.43 1.28
CA GLU A 136 -24.93 -18.47 2.58
C GLU A 136 -24.08 -17.91 3.72
N VAL A 137 -22.75 -17.90 3.54
CA VAL A 137 -21.78 -17.53 4.58
C VAL A 137 -20.93 -16.32 4.21
N ALA A 138 -20.95 -15.91 2.94
CA ALA A 138 -20.21 -14.77 2.44
C ALA A 138 -20.67 -13.44 3.05
N SER A 139 -19.70 -12.62 3.44
CA SER A 139 -19.87 -11.22 3.85
C SER A 139 -19.50 -10.28 2.70
N VAL A 140 -18.51 -10.68 1.90
CA VAL A 140 -18.02 -9.95 0.72
C VAL A 140 -17.91 -10.92 -0.47
N VAL A 141 -18.24 -10.45 -1.67
CA VAL A 141 -17.92 -11.13 -2.94
C VAL A 141 -17.03 -10.20 -3.75
N LYS A 142 -15.86 -10.71 -4.14
CA LYS A 142 -14.90 -10.04 -5.03
C LYS A 142 -15.25 -10.39 -6.47
N VAL A 143 -15.28 -9.38 -7.34
CA VAL A 143 -15.65 -9.52 -8.75
C VAL A 143 -14.59 -8.86 -9.62
N ASP A 144 -14.01 -9.63 -10.52
CA ASP A 144 -13.05 -9.16 -11.51
C ASP A 144 -13.72 -8.31 -12.60
N MET A 145 -13.35 -7.03 -12.71
CA MET A 145 -13.89 -6.12 -13.71
C MET A 145 -13.35 -6.34 -15.13
N LEU A 146 -12.30 -7.15 -15.30
CA LEU A 146 -11.81 -7.56 -16.62
C LEU A 146 -12.68 -8.68 -17.23
N GLN A 147 -13.51 -9.33 -16.42
CA GLN A 147 -14.44 -10.37 -16.88
C GLN A 147 -15.85 -9.81 -17.16
N PRO A 148 -16.65 -10.46 -18.03
CA PRO A 148 -18.00 -10.01 -18.31
C PRO A 148 -18.89 -9.97 -17.06
N LEU A 149 -19.43 -8.78 -16.76
CA LEU A 149 -20.33 -8.59 -15.63
C LEU A 149 -21.72 -9.17 -15.90
N ARG A 150 -22.21 -9.98 -14.96
CA ARG A 150 -23.57 -10.55 -14.98
C ARG A 150 -24.44 -9.79 -13.99
N LEU A 151 -25.29 -8.89 -14.48
CA LEU A 151 -26.13 -8.03 -13.64
C LEU A 151 -27.07 -8.82 -12.72
N ASP A 152 -27.60 -9.95 -13.17
CA ASP A 152 -28.45 -10.81 -12.35
C ASP A 152 -27.72 -11.37 -11.13
N ASP A 153 -26.42 -11.68 -11.27
CA ASP A 153 -25.59 -12.19 -10.18
C ASP A 153 -25.32 -11.08 -9.16
N ILE A 154 -24.99 -9.87 -9.64
CA ILE A 154 -24.84 -8.68 -8.79
C ILE A 154 -26.10 -8.41 -7.98
N LEU A 155 -27.28 -8.43 -8.63
CA LEU A 155 -28.56 -8.24 -7.96
C LEU A 155 -28.83 -9.34 -6.93
N LEU A 156 -28.53 -10.61 -7.26
CA LEU A 156 -28.66 -11.73 -6.34
C LEU A 156 -27.81 -11.54 -5.08
N TYR A 157 -26.55 -11.16 -5.23
CA TYR A 157 -25.63 -10.96 -4.10
C TYR A 157 -26.12 -9.82 -3.20
N ARG A 158 -26.51 -8.70 -3.80
CA ARG A 158 -27.04 -7.55 -3.06
C ARG A 158 -28.35 -7.85 -2.35
N ASN A 159 -29.26 -8.59 -2.97
CA ASN A 159 -30.52 -9.01 -2.33
C ASN A 159 -30.30 -9.93 -1.12
N ARG A 160 -29.13 -10.58 -1.03
CA ARG A 160 -28.71 -11.36 0.14
C ARG A 160 -27.99 -10.52 1.21
N GLY A 161 -27.79 -9.22 0.96
CA GLY A 161 -27.05 -8.33 1.85
C GLY A 161 -25.53 -8.55 1.81
N ILE A 162 -25.01 -9.18 0.76
CA ILE A 162 -23.58 -9.41 0.59
C ILE A 162 -22.95 -8.14 0.00
N ARG A 163 -21.86 -7.67 0.61
CA ARG A 163 -21.10 -6.51 0.13
C ARG A 163 -20.30 -6.90 -1.11
N LEU A 164 -20.16 -5.98 -2.06
CA LEU A 164 -19.42 -6.25 -3.29
C LEU A 164 -18.11 -5.47 -3.32
N LEU A 165 -17.04 -6.17 -3.70
CA LEU A 165 -15.72 -5.62 -3.96
C LEU A 165 -15.41 -5.73 -5.45
N ALA A 166 -15.13 -4.61 -6.11
CA ALA A 166 -14.73 -4.58 -7.51
C ALA A 166 -13.20 -4.63 -7.59
N GLU A 167 -12.67 -5.63 -8.30
CA GLU A 167 -11.24 -5.81 -8.51
C GLU A 167 -10.80 -5.37 -9.90
N LYS A 168 -9.49 -5.12 -10.02
CA LYS A 168 -8.85 -4.70 -11.28
C LYS A 168 -9.54 -3.47 -11.89
N VAL A 169 -9.95 -2.53 -11.04
CA VAL A 169 -10.53 -1.25 -11.46
C VAL A 169 -9.39 -0.32 -11.93
N GLU A 170 -9.28 -0.03 -13.22
CA GLU A 170 -8.13 0.70 -13.79
C GLU A 170 -8.36 2.19 -14.07
N ASP A 171 -9.62 2.64 -14.08
CA ASP A 171 -10.02 4.01 -14.39
C ASP A 171 -11.24 4.44 -13.56
N MET A 172 -11.49 5.76 -13.44
CA MET A 172 -12.61 6.23 -12.61
C MET A 172 -13.95 6.00 -13.31
N GLU A 173 -14.00 5.89 -14.63
CA GLU A 173 -15.24 5.53 -15.33
C GLU A 173 -15.76 4.17 -14.83
N THR A 174 -14.88 3.18 -14.74
CA THR A 174 -15.17 1.85 -14.21
C THR A 174 -15.50 1.92 -12.73
N PHE A 175 -14.77 2.71 -11.93
CA PHE A 175 -15.11 2.94 -10.52
C PHE A 175 -16.53 3.50 -10.35
N GLU A 176 -16.88 4.56 -11.09
CA GLU A 176 -18.19 5.21 -11.02
C GLU A 176 -19.31 4.28 -11.50
N ARG A 177 -19.06 3.50 -12.56
CA ARG A 177 -19.99 2.46 -13.03
C ARG A 177 -20.24 1.41 -11.94
N CYS A 178 -19.19 0.89 -11.31
CA CYS A 178 -19.30 -0.10 -10.25
C CYS A 178 -19.99 0.47 -9.01
N ARG A 179 -19.68 1.73 -8.64
CA ARG A 179 -20.37 2.43 -7.55
C ARG A 179 -21.86 2.57 -7.83
N ALA A 180 -22.26 2.92 -9.06
CA ALA A 180 -23.66 3.00 -9.47
C ALA A 180 -24.37 1.64 -9.42
N LEU A 181 -23.66 0.53 -9.68
CA LEU A 181 -24.17 -0.83 -9.53
C LEU A 181 -24.28 -1.29 -8.06
N GLY A 182 -23.76 -0.49 -7.13
CA GLY A 182 -23.85 -0.73 -5.69
C GLY A 182 -22.67 -1.50 -5.10
N PHE A 183 -21.51 -1.46 -5.77
CA PHE A 183 -20.26 -1.89 -5.15
C PHE A 183 -19.87 -0.95 -4.01
N GLU A 184 -19.41 -1.53 -2.91
CA GLU A 184 -19.03 -0.79 -1.70
C GLU A 184 -17.52 -0.69 -1.53
N LEU A 185 -16.79 -1.66 -2.06
CA LEU A 185 -15.34 -1.78 -1.95
C LEU A 185 -14.70 -1.85 -3.34
N PHE A 186 -13.49 -1.32 -3.47
CA PHE A 186 -12.79 -1.18 -4.75
C PHE A 186 -11.29 -1.39 -4.59
N GLN A 187 -10.72 -2.11 -5.54
CA GLN A 187 -9.30 -2.47 -5.61
C GLN A 187 -8.82 -2.38 -7.07
N GLY A 188 -7.69 -1.74 -7.31
CA GLY A 188 -7.15 -1.52 -8.66
C GLY A 188 -6.27 -0.28 -8.74
N TYR A 189 -6.03 0.25 -9.93
CA TYR A 189 -5.15 1.40 -10.18
C TYR A 189 -5.90 2.68 -10.58
N PHE A 190 -7.23 2.69 -10.52
CA PHE A 190 -8.05 3.85 -10.91
C PHE A 190 -7.74 5.15 -10.13
N TYR A 191 -7.27 5.03 -8.88
CA TYR A 191 -6.82 6.17 -8.08
C TYR A 191 -5.42 6.70 -8.46
N ALA A 192 -4.66 5.92 -9.23
CA ALA A 192 -3.31 6.25 -9.66
C ALA A 192 -3.31 7.14 -10.92
N ARG A 193 -4.44 7.23 -11.63
CA ARG A 193 -4.56 8.11 -12.79
C ARG A 193 -5.28 9.39 -12.38
N PRO A 194 -4.62 10.56 -12.46
CA PRO A 194 -5.31 11.83 -12.33
C PRO A 194 -6.16 11.99 -13.58
N GLU A 195 -7.40 11.51 -13.51
CA GLU A 195 -8.39 11.91 -14.48
C GLU A 195 -8.50 13.43 -14.44
N VAL A 196 -8.54 14.01 -15.64
CA VAL A 196 -8.76 15.43 -15.89
C VAL A 196 -10.20 15.75 -15.45
N GLN A 197 -10.45 15.76 -14.13
CA GLN A 197 -11.71 16.19 -13.57
C GLN A 197 -11.84 17.69 -13.81
N THR A 198 -12.78 18.03 -14.69
CA THR A 198 -13.03 19.33 -15.30
C THR A 198 -13.47 20.41 -14.31
N SER A 199 -13.65 20.08 -13.03
CA SER A 199 -14.01 21.03 -11.98
C SER A 199 -12.78 21.32 -11.10
N THR A 200 -12.13 22.47 -11.34
CA THR A 200 -11.01 23.11 -10.58
C THR A 200 -9.60 23.02 -11.18
N ALA A 201 -9.46 22.88 -12.50
CA ALA A 201 -8.14 22.95 -13.16
C ALA A 201 -7.32 24.21 -12.79
N ARG A 202 -7.97 25.37 -12.58
CA ARG A 202 -7.30 26.64 -12.22
C ARG A 202 -6.77 26.71 -10.78
N ASP A 203 -7.51 26.19 -9.79
CA ASP A 203 -7.04 26.18 -8.39
C ASP A 203 -5.97 25.12 -8.15
N ARG A 204 -6.05 23.98 -8.87
CA ARG A 204 -5.03 22.91 -8.83
C ARG A 204 -3.70 23.35 -9.45
N THR A 205 -3.71 24.15 -10.53
CA THR A 205 -2.48 24.66 -11.15
C THR A 205 -1.70 25.63 -10.24
N GLY A 206 -2.40 26.45 -9.45
CA GLY A 206 -1.76 27.37 -8.50
C GLY A 206 -1.08 26.65 -7.34
N ASN A 207 -1.72 25.61 -6.79
CA ASN A 207 -1.14 24.79 -5.73
C ASN A 207 0.05 23.96 -6.24
N ARG A 208 -0.01 23.40 -7.46
CA ARG A 208 1.09 22.61 -8.05
C ARG A 208 2.41 23.38 -8.17
N GLN A 209 2.38 24.64 -8.61
CA GLN A 209 3.62 25.43 -8.69
C GLN A 209 4.21 25.76 -7.32
N ALA A 210 3.36 26.06 -6.33
CA ALA A 210 3.80 26.24 -4.95
C ALA A 210 4.41 24.95 -4.39
N GLN A 211 3.80 23.80 -4.68
CA GLN A 211 4.30 22.49 -4.31
C GLN A 211 5.67 22.20 -4.95
N LEU A 212 5.83 22.41 -6.26
CA LEU A 212 7.12 22.24 -6.94
C LEU A 212 8.22 23.15 -6.36
N ARG A 213 7.88 24.38 -5.93
CA ARG A 213 8.85 25.27 -5.28
C ARG A 213 9.29 24.76 -3.90
N ILE A 214 8.36 24.26 -3.09
CA ILE A 214 8.68 23.63 -1.79
C ILE A 214 9.57 22.41 -2.01
N LEU A 215 9.21 21.55 -2.97
CA LEU A 215 9.99 20.37 -3.34
C LEU A 215 11.39 20.74 -3.80
N ALA A 216 11.51 21.70 -4.71
CA ALA A 216 12.79 22.15 -5.23
C ALA A 216 13.70 22.69 -4.12
N GLU A 217 13.15 23.44 -3.15
CA GLU A 217 13.93 23.95 -2.02
C GLU A 217 14.35 22.82 -1.06
N LEU A 218 13.45 21.87 -0.80
CA LEU A 218 13.72 20.70 0.03
C LEU A 218 14.87 19.85 -0.52
N GLN A 219 14.99 19.68 -1.84
CA GLN A 219 16.03 18.84 -2.45
C GLN A 219 17.40 19.50 -2.62
N ARG A 220 17.57 20.76 -2.19
CA ARG A 220 18.88 21.40 -2.21
C ARG A 220 19.79 20.81 -1.12
N GLU A 221 21.08 20.62 -1.43
CA GLU A 221 22.09 20.20 -0.45
C GLU A 221 22.22 21.21 0.70
N ALA A 222 22.18 22.50 0.38
CA ALA A 222 22.10 23.61 1.34
C ALA A 222 20.74 24.29 1.22
N ALA A 223 19.70 23.66 1.79
CA ALA A 223 18.37 24.26 1.84
C ALA A 223 18.34 25.48 2.76
N ASP A 224 17.74 26.58 2.30
CA ASP A 224 17.53 27.76 3.11
C ASP A 224 16.25 27.57 3.95
N TYR A 225 16.43 27.40 5.27
CA TYR A 225 15.32 27.14 6.18
C TYR A 225 14.35 28.31 6.29
N HIS A 226 14.80 29.55 6.11
CA HIS A 226 13.92 30.73 6.08
C HIS A 226 13.11 30.78 4.79
N LYS A 227 13.74 30.43 3.66
CA LYS A 227 13.02 30.30 2.40
C LYS A 227 12.00 29.16 2.46
N LEU A 228 12.37 28.00 3.01
CA LEU A 228 11.47 26.88 3.21
C LEU A 228 10.29 27.23 4.14
N GLU A 229 10.55 27.93 5.25
CA GLU A 229 9.49 28.48 6.10
C GLU A 229 8.55 29.40 5.33
N SER A 230 9.09 30.33 4.54
CA SER A 230 8.28 31.27 3.74
C SER A 230 7.41 30.57 2.69
N LEU A 231 7.87 29.44 2.16
CA LEU A 231 7.13 28.63 1.19
C LEU A 231 6.07 27.77 1.90
N ILE A 232 6.38 27.17 3.04
CA ILE A 232 5.44 26.35 3.82
C ILE A 232 4.31 27.21 4.39
N ILE A 233 4.59 28.43 4.85
CA ILE A 233 3.57 29.35 5.38
C ILE A 233 2.51 29.73 4.33
N GLN A 234 2.86 29.69 3.03
CA GLN A 234 1.90 29.93 1.95
C GLN A 234 0.85 28.83 1.83
N ASP A 235 1.08 27.67 2.45
CA ASP A 235 0.10 26.60 2.63
C ASP A 235 -0.22 26.42 4.14
N PRO A 236 -1.27 27.11 4.65
CA PRO A 236 -1.65 27.03 6.07
C PRO A 236 -1.94 25.62 6.56
N GLN A 237 -2.40 24.72 5.68
CA GLN A 237 -2.69 23.34 6.04
C GLN A 237 -1.40 22.54 6.21
N LEU A 238 -0.45 22.69 5.28
CA LEU A 238 0.88 22.11 5.40
C LEU A 238 1.61 22.60 6.66
N ALA A 239 1.55 23.92 6.91
CA ALA A 239 2.14 24.55 8.09
C ALA A 239 1.55 23.99 9.40
N PHE A 240 0.21 23.91 9.50
CA PHE A 240 -0.48 23.35 10.66
C PHE A 240 -0.12 21.88 10.88
N MET A 241 -0.11 21.09 9.82
CA MET A 241 0.16 19.65 9.89
C MET A 241 1.62 19.37 10.27
N LEU A 242 2.57 20.16 9.78
CA LEU A 242 3.98 20.08 10.18
C LEU A 242 4.14 20.38 11.68
N LEU A 243 3.54 21.47 12.17
CA LEU A 243 3.56 21.80 13.60
C LEU A 243 2.90 20.71 14.47
N ARG A 244 1.80 20.12 14.00
CA ARG A 244 1.11 19.03 14.69
C ARG A 244 1.98 17.78 14.76
N TYR A 245 2.66 17.42 13.68
CA TYR A 245 3.60 16.30 13.64
C TYR A 245 4.78 16.50 14.60
N THR A 246 5.41 17.67 14.56
CA THR A 246 6.53 18.02 15.47
C THR A 246 6.11 18.01 16.94
N ASN A 247 4.84 18.31 17.24
CA ASN A 247 4.30 18.32 18.60
C ASN A 247 3.60 17.01 19.00
N SER A 248 3.67 15.96 18.17
CA SER A 248 3.10 14.64 18.48
C SER A 248 3.87 13.95 19.61
N ALA A 249 3.28 12.91 20.21
CA ALA A 249 3.86 12.16 21.33
C ALA A 249 5.28 11.62 21.06
N MET A 250 5.65 11.45 19.78
CA MET A 250 6.97 11.00 19.34
C MET A 250 8.10 12.00 19.69
N PHE A 251 7.79 13.28 19.86
CA PHE A 251 8.76 14.37 20.10
C PHE A 251 8.57 15.09 21.45
N TYR A 252 7.77 14.51 22.35
CA TYR A 252 7.40 15.12 23.64
C TYR A 252 8.58 15.48 24.57
N ARG A 253 9.78 14.97 24.29
CA ARG A 253 11.04 15.28 25.01
C ARG A 253 11.65 16.64 24.67
N PHE A 254 11.16 17.32 23.63
CA PHE A 254 11.59 18.66 23.23
C PHE A 254 10.53 19.72 23.58
N SER A 255 10.94 20.98 23.73
CA SER A 255 9.99 22.10 23.89
C SER A 255 9.04 22.14 22.69
N LYS A 256 7.74 22.38 22.92
CA LYS A 256 6.76 22.45 21.82
C LYS A 256 7.20 23.47 20.75
N ALA A 257 7.22 23.06 19.49
CA ALA A 257 7.49 23.96 18.38
C ALA A 257 6.32 24.95 18.22
N VAL A 258 6.63 26.25 18.27
CA VAL A 258 5.65 27.34 18.10
C VAL A 258 5.72 27.91 16.67
N THR A 259 6.89 27.82 16.01
CA THR A 259 7.10 28.31 14.64
C THR A 259 7.56 27.20 13.68
N ILE A 260 7.37 27.42 12.38
CA ILE A 260 7.80 26.49 11.33
C ILE A 260 9.33 26.37 11.32
N LEU A 261 10.06 27.47 11.48
CA LEU A 261 11.51 27.43 11.62
C LEU A 261 11.99 26.59 12.83
N GLN A 262 11.30 26.66 13.97
CA GLN A 262 11.60 25.80 15.12
C GLN A 262 11.33 24.33 14.78
N ALA A 263 10.22 24.04 14.10
CA ALA A 263 9.92 22.68 13.65
C ALA A 263 10.97 22.13 12.69
N ILE A 264 11.44 22.95 11.74
CA ILE A 264 12.50 22.57 10.79
C ILE A 264 13.81 22.27 11.53
N ASN A 265 14.22 23.14 12.45
CA ASN A 265 15.44 22.95 13.25
C ASN A 265 15.38 21.74 14.18
N MET A 266 14.22 21.47 14.79
CA MET A 266 14.03 20.33 15.69
C MET A 266 14.04 18.99 14.96
N LEU A 267 13.45 18.95 13.76
CA LEU A 267 13.34 17.72 12.96
C LEU A 267 14.62 17.43 12.16
N GLY A 268 15.34 18.47 11.73
CA GLY A 268 16.39 18.37 10.74
C GLY A 268 15.84 18.20 9.32
N LEU A 269 16.61 18.62 8.32
CA LEU A 269 16.16 18.71 6.94
C LEU A 269 15.60 17.38 6.38
N HIS A 270 16.25 16.25 6.70
CA HIS A 270 15.79 14.94 6.24
C HIS A 270 14.36 14.62 6.69
N ARG A 271 14.05 14.78 7.98
CA ARG A 271 12.70 14.50 8.49
C ARG A 271 11.68 15.52 7.99
N VAL A 272 12.09 16.77 7.82
CA VAL A 272 11.23 17.80 7.22
C VAL A 272 10.86 17.42 5.80
N ARG A 273 11.81 16.95 4.98
CA ARG A 273 11.53 16.43 3.64
C ARG A 273 10.44 15.36 3.68
N THR A 274 10.65 14.30 4.46
CA THR A 274 9.71 13.19 4.58
C THR A 274 8.31 13.66 4.99
N VAL A 275 8.22 14.49 6.03
CA VAL A 275 6.93 14.94 6.57
C VAL A 275 6.23 15.88 5.60
N VAL A 276 6.93 16.89 5.09
CA VAL A 276 6.36 17.85 4.15
C VAL A 276 5.88 17.14 2.89
N LEU A 277 6.68 16.22 2.34
CA LEU A 277 6.28 15.36 1.23
C LEU A 277 5.02 14.55 1.56
N THR A 278 5.02 13.83 2.67
CA THR A 278 3.84 13.06 3.12
C THR A 278 2.60 13.93 3.21
N LEU A 279 2.72 15.13 3.77
CA LEU A 279 1.60 16.06 3.96
C LEU A 279 1.10 16.66 2.63
N MET A 280 2.01 16.98 1.71
CA MET A 280 1.65 17.48 0.38
C MET A 280 0.90 16.42 -0.42
N LEU A 281 1.36 15.16 -0.36
CA LEU A 281 0.69 14.04 -1.00
C LEU A 281 -0.66 13.73 -0.33
N ALA A 282 -0.75 13.85 1.00
CA ALA A 282 -2.02 13.70 1.73
C ALA A 282 -3.07 14.75 1.33
N ASN A 283 -2.63 15.91 0.85
CA ASN A 283 -3.50 17.04 0.56
C ASN A 283 -3.99 17.11 -0.89
N ASN A 284 -3.46 16.27 -1.79
CA ASN A 284 -3.84 16.24 -3.20
C ASN A 284 -5.13 15.47 -3.49
N GLY A 285 -5.83 15.00 -2.45
CA GLY A 285 -7.15 14.40 -2.51
C GLY A 285 -7.18 12.97 -1.97
N PRO A 286 -8.37 12.35 -1.91
CA PRO A 286 -8.55 11.00 -1.38
C PRO A 286 -7.71 9.94 -2.10
N ALA A 287 -7.62 10.03 -3.42
CA ALA A 287 -6.81 9.13 -4.25
C ALA A 287 -5.31 9.17 -3.90
N SER A 288 -4.76 10.36 -3.66
CA SER A 288 -3.36 10.53 -3.25
C SER A 288 -3.09 9.96 -1.85
N ARG A 289 -4.07 9.99 -0.95
CA ARG A 289 -3.96 9.37 0.39
C ARG A 289 -3.91 7.84 0.32
N LEU A 290 -4.55 7.22 -0.68
CA LEU A 290 -4.46 5.77 -0.89
C LEU A 290 -3.03 5.33 -1.25
N LEU A 291 -2.28 6.19 -1.94
CA LEU A 291 -0.91 5.90 -2.41
C LEU A 291 0.15 6.16 -1.34
N LEU A 292 -0.11 7.01 -0.35
CA LEU A 292 0.83 7.39 0.70
C LEU A 292 1.52 6.21 1.40
N PRO A 293 0.77 5.19 1.89
CA PRO A 293 1.32 3.91 2.31
C PRO A 293 2.43 3.35 1.43
N GLN A 294 2.18 3.28 0.12
CA GLN A 294 3.06 2.67 -0.86
C GLN A 294 4.28 3.54 -1.11
N VAL A 295 4.10 4.85 -1.30
CA VAL A 295 5.19 5.82 -1.51
C VAL A 295 6.20 5.77 -0.37
N LEU A 296 5.71 5.81 0.88
CA LEU A 296 6.56 5.79 2.06
C LEU A 296 7.26 4.44 2.25
N THR A 297 6.54 3.35 1.96
CA THR A 297 7.13 2.01 2.02
C THR A 297 8.24 1.88 0.98
N ARG A 298 8.00 2.27 -0.27
CA ARG A 298 9.01 2.26 -1.35
C ARG A 298 10.24 3.08 -1.00
N ALA A 299 10.04 4.32 -0.54
CA ALA A 299 11.13 5.20 -0.12
C ALA A 299 12.01 4.57 0.97
N ALA A 300 11.40 4.06 2.03
CA ALA A 300 12.12 3.41 3.11
C ALA A 300 12.79 2.09 2.66
N MET A 301 12.21 1.37 1.70
CA MET A 301 12.86 0.20 1.13
C MET A 301 14.12 0.59 0.34
N CYS A 302 14.03 1.61 -0.52
CA CYS A 302 15.17 2.10 -1.29
C CYS A 302 16.33 2.54 -0.37
N GLU A 303 16.02 3.28 0.69
CA GLU A 303 16.99 3.70 1.72
C GLU A 303 17.71 2.50 2.34
N ARG A 304 16.94 1.56 2.90
CA ARG A 304 17.47 0.38 3.62
C ARG A 304 18.22 -0.58 2.71
N LEU A 305 17.86 -0.66 1.43
CA LEU A 305 18.61 -1.44 0.45
C LEU A 305 19.93 -0.76 0.10
N ALA A 306 19.92 0.55 -0.11
CA ALA A 306 21.13 1.33 -0.38
C ALA A 306 22.15 1.24 0.77
N GLU A 307 21.69 1.28 2.04
CA GLU A 307 22.55 1.07 3.22
C GLU A 307 23.33 -0.25 3.15
N LYS A 308 22.71 -1.32 2.63
CA LYS A 308 23.30 -2.66 2.60
C LYS A 308 24.11 -2.94 1.33
N MET A 309 23.66 -2.43 0.20
CA MET A 309 24.31 -2.64 -1.10
C MET A 309 25.51 -1.71 -1.29
N GLY A 310 25.49 -0.53 -0.67
CA GLY A 310 26.47 0.52 -0.91
C GLY A 310 26.36 1.12 -2.32
N GLY A 311 27.19 2.12 -2.60
CA GLY A 311 27.26 2.76 -3.92
C GLY A 311 26.29 3.93 -4.16
N VAL A 312 25.29 4.12 -3.29
CA VAL A 312 24.44 5.33 -3.28
C VAL A 312 24.20 5.75 -1.82
N PRO A 313 24.22 7.06 -1.50
CA PRO A 313 23.84 7.52 -0.17
C PRO A 313 22.38 7.11 0.16
N PRO A 314 22.10 6.54 1.35
CA PRO A 314 20.75 6.11 1.72
C PRO A 314 19.68 7.20 1.59
N GLU A 315 19.99 8.43 2.00
CA GLU A 315 19.08 9.57 1.90
C GLU A 315 18.69 9.91 0.45
N VAL A 316 19.62 9.71 -0.49
CA VAL A 316 19.38 9.91 -1.93
C VAL A 316 18.48 8.79 -2.47
N ALA A 317 18.69 7.56 -2.03
CA ALA A 317 17.82 6.43 -2.39
C ALA A 317 16.41 6.57 -1.82
N PHE A 318 16.28 7.04 -0.58
CA PHE A 318 14.99 7.39 0.03
C PHE A 318 14.22 8.40 -0.83
N MET A 319 14.89 9.49 -1.19
CA MET A 319 14.33 10.56 -2.02
C MET A 319 13.87 10.04 -3.38
N ALA A 320 14.73 9.27 -4.06
CA ALA A 320 14.40 8.70 -5.36
C ALA A 320 13.19 7.75 -5.29
N GLY A 321 13.10 6.93 -4.23
CA GLY A 321 11.93 6.08 -4.00
C GLY A 321 10.63 6.87 -3.89
N MET A 322 10.63 8.01 -3.21
CA MET A 322 9.45 8.89 -3.17
C MET A 322 9.14 9.51 -4.54
N ILE A 323 10.15 10.07 -5.21
CA ILE A 323 9.98 10.79 -6.49
C ILE A 323 9.46 9.86 -7.58
N SER A 324 9.85 8.58 -7.55
CA SER A 324 9.40 7.55 -8.49
C SER A 324 7.88 7.31 -8.54
N MET A 325 7.12 7.84 -7.58
CA MET A 325 5.65 7.75 -7.52
C MET A 325 4.96 9.13 -7.59
N MET A 326 5.71 10.21 -7.77
CA MET A 326 5.15 11.57 -7.73
C MET A 326 4.42 11.95 -9.01
N ASP A 327 4.80 11.38 -10.15
CA ASP A 327 4.11 11.52 -11.44
C ASP A 327 2.64 11.08 -11.33
N VAL A 328 2.43 9.92 -10.71
CA VAL A 328 1.11 9.34 -10.39
C VAL A 328 0.29 10.30 -9.51
N ILE A 329 0.91 10.89 -8.50
CA ILE A 329 0.20 11.69 -7.50
C ILE A 329 -0.07 13.13 -7.97
N LEU A 330 0.89 13.74 -8.67
CA LEU A 330 0.78 15.11 -9.16
C LEU A 330 0.04 15.19 -10.50
N GLY A 331 0.01 14.10 -11.26
CA GLY A 331 -0.54 14.06 -12.60
C GLY A 331 0.27 14.86 -13.60
N LEU A 332 1.59 14.76 -13.46
CA LEU A 332 2.58 15.30 -14.39
C LEU A 332 3.42 14.13 -14.89
N SER A 333 4.10 14.29 -16.03
CA SER A 333 5.10 13.30 -16.40
C SER A 333 6.27 13.36 -15.40
N LEU A 334 6.90 12.21 -15.16
CA LEU A 334 8.10 12.17 -14.32
C LEU A 334 9.19 13.11 -14.86
N ALA A 335 9.32 13.21 -16.19
CA ALA A 335 10.25 14.15 -16.84
C ALA A 335 9.98 15.60 -16.46
N ASP A 336 8.72 16.07 -16.53
CA ASP A 336 8.36 17.44 -16.14
C ASP A 336 8.66 17.73 -14.66
N ILE A 337 8.48 16.73 -13.80
CA ILE A 337 8.81 16.84 -12.37
C ILE A 337 10.32 17.00 -12.20
N LEU A 338 11.12 16.16 -12.87
CA LEU A 338 12.57 16.18 -12.74
C LEU A 338 13.20 17.45 -13.33
N GLU A 339 12.66 18.02 -14.40
CA GLU A 339 13.09 19.33 -14.92
C GLU A 339 12.91 20.46 -13.91
N ALA A 340 11.89 20.37 -13.05
CA ALA A 340 11.61 21.36 -12.03
C ALA A 340 12.44 21.18 -10.75
N LEU A 341 13.07 20.02 -10.55
CA LEU A 341 13.82 19.69 -9.34
C LEU A 341 15.34 19.83 -9.55
N PRO A 342 16.08 20.48 -8.64
CA PRO A 342 17.53 20.63 -8.75
C PRO A 342 18.25 19.35 -8.28
N LEU A 343 18.01 18.23 -8.96
CA LEU A 343 18.63 16.93 -8.67
C LEU A 343 19.93 16.75 -9.45
N GLY A 344 20.85 15.96 -8.90
CA GLY A 344 22.05 15.54 -9.62
C GLY A 344 21.71 14.67 -10.83
N GLN A 345 22.53 14.74 -11.88
CA GLN A 345 22.31 14.01 -13.12
C GLN A 345 22.18 12.49 -12.89
N ASP A 346 23.00 11.93 -11.99
CA ASP A 346 22.94 10.50 -11.61
C ASP A 346 21.56 10.07 -11.08
N VAL A 347 20.87 10.96 -10.34
CA VAL A 347 19.53 10.69 -9.80
C VAL A 347 18.47 10.79 -10.89
N ASN A 348 18.58 11.79 -11.79
CA ASN A 348 17.69 11.92 -12.94
C ASN A 348 17.79 10.71 -13.87
N ASP A 349 19.02 10.28 -14.19
CA ASP A 349 19.27 9.13 -15.06
C ASP A 349 18.77 7.83 -14.40
N ALA A 350 18.95 7.67 -13.09
CA ALA A 350 18.40 6.52 -12.36
C ALA A 350 16.86 6.47 -12.37
N LEU A 351 16.19 7.61 -12.23
CA LEU A 351 14.72 7.70 -12.22
C LEU A 351 14.10 7.54 -13.61
N LEU A 352 14.75 8.07 -14.66
CA LEU A 352 14.25 8.00 -16.04
C LEU A 352 14.67 6.74 -16.79
N HIS A 353 15.91 6.28 -16.57
CA HIS A 353 16.56 5.26 -17.39
C HIS A 353 16.97 4.02 -16.60
N ARG A 354 16.67 3.96 -15.30
CA ARG A 354 17.03 2.83 -14.41
C ARG A 354 18.53 2.51 -14.45
N SER A 355 19.37 3.53 -14.57
CA SER A 355 20.81 3.37 -14.63
C SER A 355 21.48 3.34 -13.25
N GLN A 356 22.72 2.84 -13.22
CA GLN A 356 23.60 2.82 -12.05
C GLN A 356 23.01 2.03 -10.85
N CYS A 357 23.67 2.13 -9.68
CA CYS A 357 23.24 1.42 -8.47
C CYS A 357 21.84 1.88 -8.01
N LEU A 358 21.51 3.17 -8.15
CA LEU A 358 20.19 3.68 -7.75
C LEU A 358 19.06 3.12 -8.61
N GLY A 359 19.27 3.01 -9.93
CA GLY A 359 18.31 2.36 -10.84
C GLY A 359 18.06 0.89 -10.46
N GLN A 360 19.13 0.15 -10.14
CA GLN A 360 19.01 -1.25 -9.68
C GLN A 360 18.21 -1.37 -8.38
N VAL A 361 18.42 -0.47 -7.41
CA VAL A 361 17.64 -0.44 -6.17
C VAL A 361 16.15 -0.20 -6.47
N LEU A 362 15.84 0.75 -7.34
CA LEU A 362 14.45 1.03 -7.73
C LEU A 362 13.82 -0.17 -8.44
N ASP A 363 14.51 -0.77 -9.42
CA ASP A 363 14.02 -1.95 -10.14
C ASP A 363 13.74 -3.12 -9.19
N MET A 364 14.63 -3.36 -8.21
CA MET A 364 14.43 -4.41 -7.22
C MET A 364 13.20 -4.17 -6.34
N VAL A 365 12.98 -2.93 -5.90
CA VAL A 365 11.82 -2.59 -5.07
C VAL A 365 10.53 -2.68 -5.89
N GLU A 366 10.51 -2.16 -7.11
CA GLU A 366 9.33 -2.22 -7.99
C GLU A 366 8.99 -3.65 -8.39
N ALA A 367 9.99 -4.47 -8.73
CA ALA A 367 9.79 -5.89 -9.01
C ALA A 367 9.24 -6.63 -7.79
N PHE A 368 9.73 -6.30 -6.58
CA PHE A 368 9.21 -6.89 -5.35
C PHE A 368 7.75 -6.48 -5.09
N GLU A 369 7.41 -5.20 -5.22
CA GLU A 369 6.04 -4.71 -5.02
C GLU A 369 5.03 -5.35 -5.99
N GLN A 370 5.48 -5.67 -7.21
CA GLN A 370 4.67 -6.36 -8.22
C GLN A 370 4.66 -7.90 -8.06
N ALA A 371 5.28 -8.43 -7.00
CA ALA A 371 5.50 -9.86 -6.79
C ALA A 371 6.23 -10.56 -7.96
N GLN A 372 7.03 -9.82 -8.72
CA GLN A 372 7.84 -10.27 -9.85
C GLN A 372 9.27 -10.59 -9.40
N THR A 373 9.41 -11.50 -8.42
CA THR A 373 10.72 -11.91 -7.90
C THR A 373 11.33 -13.11 -8.63
N ALA A 374 10.76 -13.49 -9.77
CA ALA A 374 11.25 -14.60 -10.58
C ALA A 374 12.67 -14.32 -11.09
N GLY A 375 13.63 -15.15 -10.69
CA GLY A 375 15.05 -15.01 -11.06
C GLY A 375 15.91 -14.32 -9.99
N LEU A 376 15.33 -13.81 -8.90
CA LEU A 376 16.09 -13.38 -7.73
C LEU A 376 16.51 -14.57 -6.88
N ASP A 377 17.67 -14.45 -6.25
CA ASP A 377 18.16 -15.43 -5.29
C ASP A 377 17.24 -15.53 -4.06
N PRO A 378 16.93 -16.73 -3.54
CA PRO A 378 16.11 -16.90 -2.34
C PRO A 378 16.53 -16.07 -1.13
N GLU A 379 17.83 -15.87 -0.89
CA GLU A 379 18.31 -15.05 0.21
C GLU A 379 17.99 -13.56 -0.03
N MET A 380 18.06 -13.13 -1.29
CA MET A 380 17.64 -11.80 -1.71
C MET A 380 16.15 -11.58 -1.47
N VAL A 381 15.30 -12.54 -1.83
CA VAL A 381 13.84 -12.45 -1.62
C VAL A 381 13.53 -12.38 -0.12
N ALA A 382 14.15 -13.23 0.69
CA ALA A 382 14.06 -13.18 2.15
C ALA A 382 14.43 -11.80 2.71
N ARG A 383 15.51 -11.22 2.17
CA ARG A 383 15.97 -9.88 2.56
C ARG A 383 14.98 -8.81 2.17
N LEU A 384 14.41 -8.88 0.97
CA LEU A 384 13.40 -7.94 0.50
C LEU A 384 12.13 -8.00 1.34
N ASN A 385 11.66 -9.19 1.74
CA ASN A 385 10.53 -9.32 2.68
C ASN A 385 10.76 -8.59 3.99
N ARG A 386 11.91 -8.82 4.64
CA ARG A 386 12.26 -8.15 5.91
C ARG A 386 12.37 -6.65 5.75
N THR A 387 12.97 -6.19 4.65
CA THR A 387 13.08 -4.77 4.33
C THR A 387 11.71 -4.14 4.07
N TRP A 388 10.83 -4.81 3.34
CA TRP A 388 9.46 -4.37 3.09
C TRP A 388 8.63 -4.29 4.37
N MET A 389 8.64 -5.34 5.20
CA MET A 389 7.91 -5.37 6.48
C MET A 389 8.31 -4.21 7.39
N SER A 390 9.62 -4.02 7.61
CA SER A 390 10.13 -2.93 8.45
C SER A 390 9.82 -1.53 7.87
N SER A 391 9.84 -1.39 6.54
CA SER A 391 9.49 -0.16 5.84
C SER A 391 7.99 0.15 5.95
N ARG A 392 7.14 -0.88 5.85
CA ARG A 392 5.68 -0.75 5.96
C ARG A 392 5.23 -0.35 7.35
N VAL A 393 5.83 -0.96 8.39
CA VAL A 393 5.59 -0.58 9.78
C VAL A 393 5.94 0.88 10.01
N TRP A 394 7.13 1.30 9.56
CA TRP A 394 7.55 2.69 9.66
C TRP A 394 6.60 3.63 8.92
N ALA A 395 6.16 3.29 7.70
CA ALA A 395 5.19 4.08 6.95
C ALA A 395 3.86 4.24 7.71
N THR A 396 3.34 3.16 8.31
CA THR A 396 2.10 3.20 9.10
C THR A 396 2.25 4.07 10.35
N GLU A 397 3.39 4.02 11.04
CA GLU A 397 3.70 4.88 12.19
C GLU A 397 3.75 6.37 11.81
N ILE A 398 4.39 6.70 10.69
CA ILE A 398 4.45 8.07 10.16
C ILE A 398 3.05 8.57 9.81
N LEU A 399 2.25 7.78 9.09
CA LEU A 399 0.89 8.16 8.68
C LEU A 399 -0.03 8.37 9.89
N SER A 400 0.07 7.51 10.89
CA SER A 400 -0.64 7.67 12.16
C SER A 400 -0.24 8.98 12.87
N ALA A 401 1.05 9.31 12.89
CA ALA A 401 1.56 10.54 13.53
C ALA A 401 1.14 11.82 12.79
N VAL A 402 1.06 11.79 11.46
CA VAL A 402 0.55 12.94 10.68
C VAL A 402 -0.97 13.00 10.64
N GLY A 403 -1.69 11.96 11.09
CA GLY A 403 -3.15 11.88 11.04
C GLY A 403 -3.69 11.83 9.60
N ALA A 404 -2.96 11.14 8.72
CA ALA A 404 -3.27 10.94 7.31
C ALA A 404 -3.89 9.55 7.07
#